data_AF-A0A8B6GRM8-F1
#
_entry.id   AF-A0A8B6GRM8-F1
#
_cell.length_a   1.000
_cell.length_b   1.000
_cell.length_c   1.000
_cell.angle_alpha   90.00
_cell.angle_beta   90.00
_cell.angle_gamma   90.00
#
_symmetry.space_group_name_H-M   'P 1'
#
loop_
_entity.id
_entity.type
_entity.pdbx_description
1 polymer ?
#
loop_
_entity_poly.entity_id
_entity_poly.type
_entity_poly.pdbx_seq_one_letter_code
_entity_poly.pdbx_strand_id
1 'polypeptide(L)'
;MENARCNIELNNNRFVQAKEWKDQIRIDVREWELKDGKLIPTRKGISLSLNRWKLLTNSFDKLDQALAEQKDHSSHLGENVYSSVQARANCVNIRQYWLPPNETEVVPTRKGITLRPGEYAKLKDVV
;
A
#
# COMPACT_ATOMS: atom_id res chain seq x y z
N MET A 1 2.91 -7.92 -18.25
CA MET A 1 2.12 -8.71 -17.28
C MET A 1 2.78 -10.06 -16.95
N GLU A 2 4.00 -10.35 -17.42
CA GLU A 2 4.53 -11.73 -17.51
C GLU A 2 4.95 -12.45 -16.22
N ASN A 3 4.96 -11.82 -15.04
CA ASN A 3 5.47 -12.46 -13.81
C ASN A 3 4.53 -12.34 -12.59
N ALA A 4 3.26 -12.01 -12.80
CA ALA A 4 2.27 -11.95 -11.72
C ALA A 4 1.58 -13.32 -11.56
N ARG A 5 1.68 -13.92 -10.37
CA ARG A 5 1.00 -15.18 -10.02
C ARG A 5 -0.48 -14.99 -9.72
N CYS A 6 -0.86 -13.78 -9.31
CA CYS A 6 -2.24 -13.36 -9.15
C CYS A 6 -2.37 -11.85 -9.44
N ASN A 7 -3.57 -11.43 -9.83
CA ASN A 7 -3.89 -10.02 -10.08
C ASN A 7 -5.34 -9.75 -9.64
N ILE A 8 -5.52 -9.04 -8.54
CA ILE A 8 -6.83 -8.74 -7.96
C ILE A 8 -7.07 -7.24 -8.05
N GLU A 9 -8.22 -6.83 -8.60
CA GLU A 9 -8.60 -5.43 -8.72
C GLU A 9 -9.22 -4.88 -7.42
N LEU A 10 -8.69 -3.74 -6.97
CA LEU A 10 -9.18 -2.98 -5.81
C LEU A 10 -10.16 -1.84 -6.18
N ASN A 11 -10.48 -1.68 -7.46
CA ASN A 11 -11.13 -0.53 -8.14
C ASN A 11 -10.16 0.58 -8.57
N ASN A 12 -10.64 1.46 -9.46
CA ASN A 12 -9.93 2.66 -9.93
C ASN A 12 -8.54 2.35 -10.52
N ASN A 13 -8.45 1.29 -11.33
CA ASN A 13 -7.19 0.80 -11.91
C ASN A 13 -6.11 0.52 -10.86
N ARG A 14 -6.50 0.10 -9.65
CA ARG A 14 -5.58 -0.32 -8.60
C ARG A 14 -5.65 -1.81 -8.43
N PHE A 15 -4.50 -2.42 -8.24
CA PHE A 15 -4.37 -3.87 -8.21
C PHE A 15 -3.45 -4.31 -7.08
N VAL A 16 -3.74 -5.50 -6.56
CA VAL A 16 -2.84 -6.28 -5.71
C VAL A 16 -2.33 -7.45 -6.54
N GLN A 17 -1.02 -7.61 -6.60
CA GLN A 17 -0.37 -8.66 -7.38
C GLN A 17 0.68 -9.38 -6.54
N ALA A 18 0.65 -10.70 -6.51
CA ALA A 18 1.80 -11.50 -6.11
C ALA A 18 2.74 -11.62 -7.31
N LYS A 19 3.98 -11.12 -7.17
CA LYS A 19 4.98 -11.16 -8.25
C LYS A 19 6.32 -11.66 -7.73
N GLU A 20 7.07 -12.30 -8.61
CA GLU A 20 8.42 -12.73 -8.33
C GLU A 20 9.42 -11.62 -8.67
N TRP A 21 10.35 -11.35 -7.75
CA TRP A 21 11.40 -10.36 -7.94
C TRP A 21 12.67 -10.82 -7.24
N LYS A 22 13.74 -11.06 -8.02
CA LYS A 22 15.01 -11.61 -7.52
C LYS A 22 14.79 -12.85 -6.66
N ASP A 23 14.07 -13.82 -7.20
CA ASP A 23 13.74 -15.12 -6.58
C ASP A 23 12.95 -15.01 -5.25
N GLN A 24 12.29 -13.86 -5.02
CA GLN A 24 11.44 -13.62 -3.87
C GLN A 24 10.03 -13.24 -4.30
N ILE A 25 9.03 -13.83 -3.64
CA ILE A 25 7.64 -13.41 -3.80
C ILE A 25 7.41 -12.11 -3.05
N ARG A 26 6.81 -11.16 -3.75
CA ARG A 26 6.42 -9.86 -3.21
C ARG A 26 4.97 -9.57 -3.55
N ILE A 27 4.29 -8.89 -2.63
CA ILE A 27 2.93 -8.38 -2.84
C ILE A 27 3.03 -6.93 -3.28
N ASP A 28 2.65 -6.62 -4.51
CA ASP A 28 2.62 -5.27 -5.07
C ASP A 28 1.20 -4.71 -5.02
N VAL A 29 1.03 -3.57 -4.36
CA VAL A 29 -0.23 -2.81 -4.33
C VAL A 29 0.00 -1.53 -5.11
N ARG A 30 -0.65 -1.35 -6.26
CA ARG A 30 -0.27 -0.33 -7.24
C ARG A 30 -1.43 0.21 -8.05
N GLU A 31 -1.39 1.52 -8.31
CA GLU A 31 -2.23 2.20 -9.31
C GLU A 31 -1.59 2.08 -10.69
N TRP A 32 -2.42 1.78 -11.67
CA TRP A 32 -2.09 1.68 -13.08
C TRP A 32 -2.81 2.80 -13.84
N GLU A 33 -2.22 3.22 -14.96
CA GLU A 33 -2.81 4.22 -15.84
C GLU A 33 -2.91 3.69 -17.26
N LEU A 34 -3.93 4.15 -17.99
CA LEU A 34 -4.06 3.85 -19.40
C LEU A 34 -3.18 4.83 -20.19
N LYS A 35 -2.18 4.31 -20.91
CA LYS A 35 -1.31 5.09 -21.78
C LYS A 35 -1.22 4.39 -23.13
N ASP A 36 -1.54 5.10 -24.20
CA ASP A 36 -1.52 4.58 -25.57
C ASP A 36 -2.32 3.26 -25.74
N GLY A 37 -3.49 3.20 -25.09
CA GLY A 37 -4.36 2.01 -25.11
C GLY A 37 -3.88 0.83 -24.27
N LYS A 38 -2.78 0.97 -23.51
CA LYS A 38 -2.21 -0.07 -22.66
C LYS A 38 -2.22 0.35 -21.20
N LEU A 39 -2.63 -0.55 -20.31
CA LEU A 39 -2.50 -0.35 -18.86
C LEU A 39 -1.04 -0.53 -18.46
N ILE A 40 -0.45 0.51 -17.88
CA ILE A 40 0.93 0.52 -17.40
C ILE A 40 0.99 0.84 -15.90
N PRO A 41 1.95 0.26 -15.14
CA PRO A 41 2.09 0.52 -13.72
C PRO A 41 2.63 1.94 -13.48
N THR A 42 2.01 2.67 -12.56
CA THR A 42 2.51 4.00 -12.16
C THR A 42 3.52 3.93 -11.01
N ARG A 43 4.12 5.07 -10.67
CA ARG A 43 4.96 5.20 -9.46
C ARG A 43 4.15 5.11 -8.15
N LYS A 44 2.83 5.31 -8.20
CA LYS A 44 1.94 5.23 -7.04
C LYS A 44 1.66 3.77 -6.73
N GLY A 45 2.46 3.23 -5.83
CA GLY A 45 2.33 1.85 -5.38
C GLY A 45 3.52 1.45 -4.54
N ILE A 46 3.39 0.31 -3.88
CA ILE A 46 4.42 -0.24 -3.02
C ILE A 46 4.49 -1.75 -3.20
N SER A 47 5.72 -2.27 -3.23
CA SER A 47 5.97 -3.70 -3.27
C SER A 47 6.48 -4.15 -1.91
N LEU A 48 5.71 -4.98 -1.22
CA LEU A 48 6.00 -5.49 0.11
C LEU A 48 6.62 -6.89 0.01
N SER A 49 7.61 -7.18 0.85
CA SER A 49 7.98 -8.58 1.10
C SER A 49 6.86 -9.29 1.86
N LEU A 50 6.86 -10.62 1.88
CA LEU A 50 5.86 -11.40 2.62
C LEU A 50 5.81 -11.04 4.11
N ASN A 51 6.96 -10.73 4.73
CA ASN A 51 7.01 -10.28 6.12
C ASN A 51 6.31 -8.93 6.33
N ARG A 52 6.52 -7.95 5.43
CA ARG A 52 5.83 -6.65 5.53
C ARG A 52 4.34 -6.77 5.21
N TRP A 53 3.98 -7.66 4.30
CA TRP A 53 2.59 -7.99 4.02
C TRP A 53 1.89 -8.54 5.27
N LYS A 54 2.52 -9.49 5.97
CA LYS A 54 2.00 -10.03 7.23
C LYS A 54 1.85 -8.96 8.32
N LEU A 55 2.80 -8.03 8.43
CA LEU A 55 2.67 -6.90 9.36
C LEU A 55 1.51 -5.98 8.99
N LEU A 56 1.26 -5.76 7.69
CA LEU A 56 0.14 -4.97 7.22
C LEU A 56 -1.19 -5.64 7.60
N THR A 57 -1.34 -6.94 7.32
CA THR A 57 -2.58 -7.68 7.64
C THR A 57 -2.85 -7.68 9.15
N ASN A 58 -1.80 -7.86 9.96
CA ASN A 58 -1.91 -7.77 11.43
C ASN A 58 -2.26 -6.36 11.94
N SER A 59 -2.12 -5.33 11.11
CA SER A 59 -2.46 -3.95 11.48
C SER A 59 -3.90 -3.56 11.15
N PHE A 60 -4.66 -4.40 10.43
CA PHE A 60 -6.00 -4.07 9.94
C PHE A 60 -6.98 -3.71 11.06
N ASP A 61 -7.00 -4.44 12.17
CA ASP A 61 -7.91 -4.11 13.30
C ASP A 61 -7.64 -2.70 13.85
N LYS A 62 -6.38 -2.31 13.97
CA LYS A 62 -5.99 -0.97 14.46
C LYS A 62 -6.35 0.13 13.46
N LEU A 63 -6.19 -0.14 12.16
CA LEU A 63 -6.57 0.79 11.10
C LEU A 63 -8.10 0.95 11.04
N ASP A 64 -8.84 -0.15 11.18
CA ASP A 64 -10.31 -0.16 11.21
C ASP A 64 -10.83 0.62 12.42
N GLN A 65 -10.26 0.40 13.60
CA GLN A 65 -10.58 1.16 14.80
C GLN A 65 -10.31 2.66 14.59
N ALA A 66 -9.14 3.02 14.06
CA ALA A 66 -8.79 4.43 13.83
C ALA A 66 -9.71 5.10 12.79
N LEU A 67 -10.12 4.38 11.74
CA LEU A 67 -11.12 4.86 10.78
C LEU A 67 -12.48 5.09 11.44
N ALA A 68 -12.94 4.14 12.27
CA ALA A 68 -14.21 4.25 12.98
C ALA A 68 -14.22 5.41 13.99
N GLU A 69 -13.11 5.62 14.69
CA GLU A 69 -12.93 6.72 15.65
C GLU A 69 -12.60 8.06 14.98
N GLN A 70 -12.42 8.08 13.65
CA GLN A 70 -11.96 9.25 12.89
C GLN A 70 -10.69 9.87 13.48
N LYS A 71 -9.70 9.03 13.80
CA LYS A 71 -8.39 9.45 14.32
C LYS A 71 -7.28 9.08 13.36
N ASP A 72 -6.28 9.96 13.29
CA ASP A 72 -5.04 9.61 12.61
C ASP A 72 -4.34 8.49 13.39
N HIS A 73 -3.80 7.53 12.66
CA HIS A 73 -3.07 6.40 13.23
C HIS A 73 -1.94 6.02 12.29
N SER A 74 -0.84 5.49 12.83
CA SER A 74 0.27 5.00 12.04
C SER A 74 0.86 3.74 12.68
N SER A 75 1.11 2.72 11.86
CA SER A 75 1.76 1.47 12.24
C SER A 75 2.96 1.22 11.35
N HIS A 76 4.07 0.85 11.97
CA HIS A 76 5.29 0.49 11.25
C HIS A 76 5.17 -0.91 10.64
N LEU A 77 5.57 -1.06 9.39
CA LEU A 77 5.57 -2.31 8.62
C LEU A 77 7.00 -2.84 8.38
N GLY A 78 7.99 -2.35 9.13
CA GLY A 78 9.41 -2.65 8.96
C GLY A 78 10.19 -1.53 8.27
N GLU A 79 11.40 -1.27 8.79
CA GLU A 79 12.36 -0.22 8.39
C GLU A 79 11.75 1.17 8.20
N ASN A 80 11.35 1.51 6.99
CA ASN A 80 10.87 2.83 6.60
C ASN A 80 9.53 2.75 5.87
N VAL A 81 8.73 1.72 6.12
CA VAL A 81 7.40 1.55 5.52
C VAL A 81 6.33 1.56 6.61
N TYR A 82 5.23 2.26 6.36
CA TYR A 82 4.16 2.44 7.32
C TYR A 82 2.80 2.22 6.66
N SER A 83 1.83 1.71 7.44
CA SER A 83 0.41 1.86 7.18
C SER A 83 -0.15 2.95 8.07
N SER A 84 -0.98 3.84 7.54
CA SER A 84 -1.55 4.93 8.33
C SER A 84 -2.97 5.32 7.91
N VAL A 85 -3.77 5.76 8.88
CA VAL A 85 -5.07 6.39 8.63
C VAL A 85 -4.87 7.89 8.56
N GLN A 86 -5.48 8.51 7.54
CA GLN A 86 -5.65 9.96 7.49
C GLN A 86 -7.14 10.27 7.66
N ALA A 87 -7.54 10.59 8.90
CA ALA A 87 -8.94 10.69 9.30
C ALA A 87 -9.72 11.70 8.47
N ARG A 88 -9.15 12.90 8.27
CA ARG A 88 -9.79 13.97 7.48
C ARG A 88 -10.08 13.56 6.03
N ALA A 89 -9.25 12.71 5.45
CA ALA A 89 -9.41 12.24 4.07
C ALA A 89 -10.15 10.89 3.98
N ASN A 90 -10.48 10.28 5.13
CA ASN A 90 -11.09 8.97 5.26
C ASN A 90 -10.40 7.91 4.38
N CYS A 91 -9.08 7.77 4.54
CA CYS A 91 -8.28 6.87 3.71
C CYS A 91 -7.14 6.20 4.48
N VAL A 92 -6.66 5.08 3.92
CA VAL A 92 -5.53 4.32 4.45
C VAL A 92 -4.34 4.47 3.51
N ASN A 93 -3.20 4.90 4.02
CA ASN A 93 -1.95 4.99 3.28
C ASN A 93 -1.09 3.76 3.57
N ILE A 94 -0.42 3.22 2.55
CA ILE A 94 0.67 2.27 2.70
C ILE A 94 1.86 2.86 1.95
N ARG A 95 2.86 3.36 2.69
CA ARG A 95 3.86 4.27 2.11
C ARG A 95 5.25 4.07 2.69
N GLN A 96 6.25 4.20 1.84
CA GLN A 96 7.65 4.32 2.23
C GLN A 96 7.97 5.77 2.59
N TYR A 97 8.68 5.93 3.69
CA TYR A 97 9.19 7.18 4.22
C TYR A 97 10.71 7.25 4.05
N TRP A 98 11.23 8.46 4.09
CA TRP A 98 12.65 8.74 3.98
C TRP A 98 13.04 9.81 4.99
N LEU A 99 14.20 9.64 5.62
CA LEU A 99 14.81 10.65 6.46
C LEU A 99 15.80 11.45 5.59
N PRO A 100 15.53 12.73 5.31
CA PRO A 100 16.49 13.55 4.58
C PRO A 100 17.81 13.72 5.36
N PRO A 101 18.94 13.94 4.66
CA PRO A 101 20.20 14.25 5.33
C PRO A 101 20.05 15.50 6.18
N ASN A 102 20.58 15.46 7.40
CA ASN A 102 20.54 16.55 8.39
C ASN A 102 19.15 16.90 8.93
N GLU A 103 18.12 16.11 8.62
CA GLU A 103 16.80 16.24 9.22
C GLU A 103 16.60 15.18 10.31
N THR A 104 15.69 15.44 11.24
CA THR A 104 15.30 14.49 12.29
C THR A 104 13.96 13.81 12.01
N GLU A 105 13.18 14.35 11.08
CA GLU A 105 11.84 13.88 10.77
C GLU A 105 11.78 13.10 9.46
N VAL A 106 11.07 11.97 9.48
CA VAL A 106 10.81 11.18 8.29
C VAL A 106 9.71 11.80 7.45
N VAL A 107 9.93 11.92 6.15
CA VAL A 107 8.96 12.45 5.19
C VAL A 107 8.42 11.35 4.27
N PRO A 108 7.14 11.42 3.88
CA PRO A 108 6.56 10.46 2.95
C PRO A 108 7.20 10.58 1.57
N THR A 109 7.53 9.44 0.95
CA THR A 109 8.02 9.41 -0.44
C THR A 109 6.87 9.24 -1.43
N ARG A 110 7.17 9.37 -2.73
CA ARG A 110 6.23 9.02 -3.82
C ARG A 110 5.92 7.50 -3.89
N LYS A 111 6.72 6.65 -3.24
CA LYS A 111 6.53 5.19 -3.21
C LYS A 111 5.51 4.83 -2.13
N GLY A 112 4.27 4.68 -2.55
CA GLY A 112 3.16 4.32 -1.69
C GLY A 112 1.84 4.44 -2.42
N ILE A 113 0.80 3.95 -1.78
CA ILE A 113 -0.57 4.04 -2.27
C ILE A 113 -1.48 4.53 -1.15
N THR A 114 -2.52 5.26 -1.53
CA THR A 114 -3.53 5.81 -0.63
C THR A 114 -4.87 5.22 -1.00
N LEU A 115 -5.39 4.28 -0.22
CA LEU A 115 -6.60 3.51 -0.49
C LEU A 115 -7.82 4.19 0.14
N ARG A 116 -8.86 4.38 -0.66
CA ARG A 116 -10.19 4.83 -0.20
C ARG A 116 -10.92 3.67 0.48
N PRO A 117 -12.01 3.92 1.25
CA PRO A 117 -12.66 2.89 2.04
C PRO A 117 -13.05 1.64 1.23
N GLY A 118 -13.61 1.82 0.03
CA GLY A 118 -13.95 0.68 -0.85
C GLY A 118 -12.76 -0.10 -1.37
N GLU A 119 -11.63 0.57 -1.66
CA GLU A 119 -10.40 -0.10 -2.12
C GLU A 119 -9.68 -0.81 -0.97
N TYR A 120 -9.71 -0.21 0.21
CA TYR A 120 -9.18 -0.79 1.44
C TYR A 120 -10.00 -2.00 1.91
N ALA A 121 -11.33 -1.94 1.83
CA ALA A 121 -12.20 -3.09 2.10
C ALA A 121 -11.83 -4.26 1.18
N LYS A 122 -11.74 -4.02 -0.14
CA LYS A 122 -11.30 -5.04 -1.09
C LYS A 122 -9.91 -5.59 -0.80
N LEU A 123 -8.98 -4.75 -0.32
CA LEU A 123 -7.64 -5.20 0.08
C LEU A 123 -7.72 -6.18 1.25
N LYS A 124 -8.63 -5.97 2.21
CA LYS A 124 -8.82 -6.90 3.34
C LYS A 124 -9.44 -8.22 2.90
N ASP A 125 -10.30 -8.21 1.88
CA ASP A 125 -10.93 -9.44 1.36
C ASP A 125 -9.94 -10.38 0.63
N VAL A 126 -8.70 -9.93 0.36
CA VAL A 126 -7.67 -10.77 -0.29
C VAL A 126 -6.87 -11.64 0.68
N VAL A 127 -7.10 -11.53 1.99
CA VAL A 127 -6.36 -12.26 3.04
C VAL A 127 -7.23 -13.15 3.89
#